data_AF-A0A9Q8P894-F1
#
_entry.id   AF-A0A9Q8P894-F1
#
_cell.length_a   1.000
_cell.length_b   1.000
_cell.length_c   1.000
_cell.angle_alpha   90.00
_cell.angle_beta   90.00
_cell.angle_gamma   90.00
#
_symmetry.space_group_name_H-M   'P 1'
#
loop_
_entity.id
_entity.type
_entity.pdbx_description
1 polymer ?
#
loop_
_entity_poly.entity_id
_entity_poly.type
_entity_poly.pdbx_seq_one_letter_code
_entity_poly.pdbx_strand_id
1 'polypeptide(L)'
;MIHYFNEDDIAVLQAAWNYIQAQANIKAANAGAQVDLTKERQDLCNVESLAKEVKHRNVVQQQPQHRHARWLRSGQGWRLFEHHVLEVTATAIASFTGPQCTKDQSMALAAWPSWFSSWKGPEAGVAPIMQAIEIFNHLFFLGKLQNMHFLWREGLRARGDALTSGPGTDGYTQRVSNQQILIVMDPEPDFTFDRTWQDDLLSTLLHECCHAFIDLYRCHKHEGHHACRNEGKTGHGAAWFHLASEVKVAARSHLRLDAELGVLTSVVGECRCNPSISASDWEHFEMRFSAQDKDRMVRQMKRKRSNPDELLTIYQQDSRACDSIRRILDPRKGWNS
;
A
#
# COMPACT_ATOMS: atom_id res chain seq x y z
N MET A 1 14.32 3.45 -6.10
CA MET A 1 13.81 2.11 -6.45
C MET A 1 14.06 1.86 -7.92
N ILE A 2 14.36 0.62 -8.31
CA ILE A 2 14.40 0.18 -9.71
C ILE A 2 12.94 0.05 -10.19
N HIS A 3 12.57 0.79 -11.25
CA HIS A 3 11.27 0.62 -11.92
C HIS A 3 11.16 -0.78 -12.51
N TYR A 4 10.09 -1.50 -12.15
CA TYR A 4 9.66 -2.69 -12.88
C TYR A 4 8.81 -2.22 -14.04
N PHE A 5 9.27 -2.50 -15.26
CA PHE A 5 8.47 -2.33 -16.45
C PHE A 5 7.77 -3.67 -16.67
N ASN A 6 6.44 -3.66 -16.68
CA ASN A 6 5.65 -4.83 -17.05
C ASN A 6 5.69 -5.02 -18.59
N GLU A 7 5.08 -6.10 -19.08
CA GLU A 7 5.07 -6.39 -20.53
C GLU A 7 4.38 -5.28 -21.35
N ASP A 8 3.39 -4.59 -20.75
CA ASP A 8 2.70 -3.48 -21.38
C ASP A 8 3.60 -2.23 -21.48
N ASP A 9 4.40 -1.95 -20.45
CA ASP A 9 5.36 -0.84 -20.46
C ASP A 9 6.46 -1.08 -21.51
N ILE A 10 6.90 -2.34 -21.67
CA ILE A 10 7.83 -2.73 -22.73
C ILE A 10 7.18 -2.56 -24.10
N ALA A 11 5.92 -2.96 -24.27
CA ALA A 11 5.18 -2.78 -25.51
C ALA A 11 4.99 -1.29 -25.87
N VAL A 12 4.72 -0.44 -24.88
CA VAL A 12 4.61 1.03 -25.05
C VAL A 12 5.94 1.63 -25.47
N LEU A 13 7.05 1.24 -24.83
CA LEU A 13 8.39 1.69 -25.24
C LEU A 13 8.75 1.22 -26.65
N GLN A 14 8.39 0.00 -27.02
CA GLN A 14 8.61 -0.55 -28.36
C GLN A 14 7.75 0.18 -29.42
N ALA A 15 6.51 0.54 -29.08
CA ALA A 15 5.64 1.31 -29.96
C ALA A 15 6.15 2.75 -30.15
N ALA A 16 6.60 3.40 -29.08
CA ALA A 16 7.23 4.72 -29.13
C ALA A 16 8.50 4.71 -29.99
N TRP A 17 9.33 3.67 -29.84
CA TRP A 17 10.50 3.44 -30.70
C TRP A 17 10.14 3.38 -32.18
N ASN A 18 9.18 2.52 -32.52
CA ASN A 18 8.74 2.33 -33.90
C ASN A 18 8.18 3.62 -34.51
N TYR A 19 7.43 4.40 -33.72
CA TYR A 19 6.89 5.69 -34.14
C TYR A 19 7.99 6.72 -34.44
N ILE A 20 8.96 6.88 -33.53
CA ILE A 20 10.09 7.82 -33.72
C ILE A 20 10.89 7.43 -34.97
N GLN A 21 11.15 6.15 -35.16
CA GLN A 21 11.89 5.66 -36.32
C GLN A 21 11.12 5.86 -37.64
N ALA A 22 9.80 5.68 -37.64
CA ALA A 22 8.95 5.98 -38.79
C ALA A 22 8.97 7.48 -39.14
N GLN A 23 8.89 8.37 -38.15
CA GLN A 23 8.96 9.82 -38.36
C GLN A 23 10.32 10.26 -38.93
N ALA A 24 11.42 9.68 -38.43
CA ALA A 24 12.76 9.94 -38.94
C ALA A 24 12.91 9.52 -40.42
N ASN A 25 12.36 8.36 -40.79
CA ASN A 25 12.37 7.88 -42.17
C ASN A 25 11.54 8.74 -43.12
N ILE A 26 10.36 9.20 -42.68
CA ILE A 26 9.50 10.10 -43.45
C ILE A 26 10.20 11.44 -43.69
N LYS A 27 10.83 12.02 -42.66
CA LYS A 27 11.59 13.27 -42.79
C LYS A 27 12.78 13.11 -43.74
N ALA A 28 13.51 12.00 -43.64
CA ALA A 28 14.64 11.72 -44.54
C ALA A 28 14.21 11.53 -46.00
N ALA A 29 13.05 10.91 -46.23
CA ALA A 29 12.51 10.71 -47.58
C ALA A 29 12.01 12.02 -48.22
N ASN A 30 11.47 12.93 -47.42
CA ASN A 30 10.89 14.19 -47.90
C ASN A 30 11.92 15.32 -48.05
N ALA A 31 13.06 15.23 -47.36
CA ALA A 31 14.09 16.24 -47.44
C ALA A 31 15.14 15.86 -48.49
N GLY A 32 15.00 16.39 -49.71
CA GLY A 32 16.07 16.35 -50.73
C GLY A 32 17.35 17.13 -50.35
N ALA A 33 17.54 17.49 -49.07
CA ALA A 33 18.71 18.14 -48.51
C ALA A 33 18.96 17.64 -47.09
N GLN A 34 20.22 17.71 -46.65
CA GLN A 34 20.75 17.14 -45.42
C GLN A 34 20.07 17.73 -44.17
N VAL A 35 19.05 17.05 -43.63
CA VAL A 35 18.39 17.42 -42.37
C VAL A 35 19.23 16.92 -41.20
N ASP A 36 19.50 17.82 -40.26
CA ASP A 36 20.13 17.48 -38.99
C ASP A 36 19.16 16.66 -38.11
N LEU A 37 19.40 15.35 -38.04
CA LEU A 37 18.64 14.38 -37.24
C LEU A 37 19.31 14.07 -35.90
N THR A 38 20.22 14.94 -35.43
CA THR A 38 21.02 14.66 -34.23
C THR A 38 20.14 14.50 -32.99
N LYS A 39 19.05 15.26 -32.88
CA LYS A 39 18.10 15.16 -31.77
C LYS A 39 17.34 13.82 -31.79
N GLU A 40 16.75 13.45 -32.92
CA GLU A 40 16.02 12.18 -33.06
C GLU A 40 16.94 10.96 -32.83
N ARG A 41 18.22 11.03 -33.23
CA ARG A 41 19.21 9.99 -32.94
C ARG A 41 19.55 9.89 -31.45
N GLN A 42 19.63 11.03 -30.75
CA GLN A 42 19.86 11.05 -29.31
C GLN A 42 18.66 10.48 -28.55
N ASP A 43 17.44 10.84 -28.96
CA ASP A 43 16.20 10.33 -28.37
C ASP A 43 16.06 8.81 -28.57
N LEU A 44 16.43 8.30 -29.75
CA LEU A 44 16.54 6.84 -29.99
C LEU A 44 17.58 6.21 -29.05
N CYS A 45 18.82 6.72 -28.97
CA CYS A 45 19.83 6.13 -28.08
C CYS A 45 19.36 6.08 -26.61
N ASN A 46 18.64 7.10 -26.15
CA ASN A 46 18.10 7.16 -24.79
C ASN A 46 17.03 6.07 -24.55
N VAL A 47 16.10 5.84 -25.49
CA VAL A 47 15.08 4.80 -25.38
C VAL A 47 15.70 3.39 -25.45
N GLU A 48 16.69 3.17 -26.31
CA GLU A 48 17.37 1.86 -26.42
C GLU A 48 18.16 1.52 -25.15
N SER A 49 18.85 2.52 -24.57
CA SER A 49 19.58 2.35 -23.30
C SER A 49 18.62 2.02 -22.16
N LEU A 50 17.47 2.71 -22.09
CA LEU A 50 16.45 2.44 -21.09
C LEU A 50 15.89 1.02 -21.23
N ALA A 51 15.55 0.59 -22.44
CA ALA A 51 15.03 -0.75 -22.70
C ALA A 51 16.03 -1.87 -22.34
N LYS A 52 17.33 -1.67 -22.62
CA LYS A 52 18.40 -2.62 -22.23
C LYS A 52 18.58 -2.69 -20.72
N GLU A 53 18.56 -1.55 -20.03
CA GLU A 53 18.69 -1.49 -18.57
C GLU A 53 17.51 -2.19 -17.87
N VAL A 54 16.30 -1.97 -18.38
CA VAL A 54 15.07 -2.64 -17.92
C VAL A 54 15.15 -4.15 -18.08
N LYS A 55 15.55 -4.63 -19.27
CA LYS A 55 15.68 -6.06 -19.55
C LYS A 55 16.74 -6.72 -18.67
N HIS A 56 17.87 -6.07 -18.45
CA HIS A 56 18.92 -6.59 -17.58
C HIS A 56 18.48 -6.67 -16.10
N ARG A 57 17.81 -5.62 -15.60
CA ARG A 57 17.25 -5.60 -14.23
C ARG A 57 16.22 -6.70 -14.00
N ASN A 58 15.33 -6.94 -14.97
CA ASN A 58 14.34 -8.02 -14.91
C ASN A 58 14.98 -9.42 -14.86
N VAL A 59 16.07 -9.66 -15.60
CA VAL A 59 16.77 -10.96 -15.61
C VAL A 59 17.54 -11.22 -14.31
N VAL A 60 18.21 -10.22 -13.75
CA VAL A 60 19.01 -10.36 -12.52
C VAL A 60 18.12 -10.56 -11.28
N GLN A 61 16.90 -10.02 -11.27
CA GLN A 61 15.99 -10.11 -10.12
C GLN A 61 15.10 -11.37 -10.09
N GLN A 62 14.93 -12.08 -11.21
CA GLN A 62 14.14 -13.32 -11.23
C GLN A 62 14.87 -14.55 -10.67
N GLN A 63 16.21 -14.55 -10.59
CA GLN A 63 16.98 -15.71 -10.10
C GLN A 63 16.98 -15.95 -8.56
N PRO A 64 16.95 -14.94 -7.68
CA PRO A 64 16.93 -15.17 -6.22
C PRO A 64 15.53 -15.51 -5.66
N GLN A 65 14.45 -15.05 -6.31
CA GLN A 65 13.11 -15.03 -5.71
C GLN A 65 12.47 -16.42 -5.57
N HIS A 66 12.73 -17.34 -6.51
CA HIS A 66 12.18 -18.70 -6.43
C HIS A 66 12.79 -19.54 -5.30
N ARG A 67 14.08 -19.36 -4.99
CA ARG A 67 14.72 -20.07 -3.86
C ARG A 67 14.29 -19.50 -2.52
N HIS A 68 14.17 -18.18 -2.39
CA HIS A 68 13.67 -17.54 -1.17
C HIS A 68 12.20 -17.88 -0.89
N ALA A 69 11.30 -17.79 -1.88
CA ALA A 69 9.88 -18.08 -1.65
C ALA A 69 9.62 -19.54 -1.23
N ARG A 70 10.44 -20.50 -1.69
CA ARG A 70 10.35 -21.90 -1.26
C ARG A 70 10.90 -22.09 0.17
N TRP A 71 12.01 -21.44 0.51
CA TRP A 71 12.60 -21.50 1.85
C TRP A 71 11.74 -20.79 2.91
N LEU A 72 11.12 -19.67 2.56
CA LEU A 72 10.12 -19.00 3.39
C LEU A 72 8.92 -19.92 3.65
N ARG A 73 8.48 -20.75 2.71
CA ARG A 73 7.35 -21.67 2.96
C ARG A 73 7.65 -22.81 3.94
N SER A 74 8.91 -23.13 4.23
CA SER A 74 9.26 -24.27 5.10
C SER A 74 9.16 -24.00 6.61
N GLY A 75 8.79 -22.78 7.03
CA GLY A 75 8.58 -22.43 8.44
C GLY A 75 9.86 -22.24 9.27
N GLN A 76 10.98 -22.84 8.87
CA GLN A 76 12.26 -22.77 9.61
C GLN A 76 13.07 -21.49 9.35
N GLY A 77 12.84 -20.77 8.24
CA GLY A 77 13.61 -19.58 7.88
C GLY A 77 13.20 -18.27 8.56
N TRP A 78 11.99 -18.19 9.12
CA TRP A 78 11.41 -16.89 9.51
C TRP A 78 11.99 -16.26 10.78
N ARG A 79 12.62 -17.05 11.65
CA ARG A 79 13.26 -16.53 12.88
C ARG A 79 14.46 -15.62 12.59
N LEU A 80 14.98 -15.61 11.36
CA LEU A 80 16.09 -14.77 10.94
C LEU A 80 15.64 -13.44 10.30
N PHE A 81 14.33 -13.20 10.14
CA PHE A 81 13.79 -11.99 9.50
C PHE A 81 13.28 -10.94 10.49
N GLU A 82 13.52 -11.12 11.80
CA GLU A 82 13.52 -9.97 12.69
C GLU A 82 14.44 -8.93 12.01
N HIS A 83 13.93 -7.73 11.71
CA HIS A 83 14.59 -6.63 10.96
C HIS A 83 14.37 -6.55 9.42
N HIS A 84 13.68 -7.50 8.77
CA HIS A 84 13.47 -7.48 7.31
C HIS A 84 12.02 -7.18 6.89
N VAL A 85 11.33 -6.32 7.64
CA VAL A 85 9.89 -6.05 7.48
C VAL A 85 9.51 -5.71 6.03
N LEU A 86 10.31 -4.90 5.33
CA LEU A 86 10.04 -4.54 3.93
C LEU A 86 10.10 -5.73 2.96
N GLU A 87 11.05 -6.64 3.15
CA GLU A 87 11.17 -7.85 2.31
C GLU A 87 10.02 -8.83 2.56
N VAL A 88 9.61 -8.96 3.83
CA VAL A 88 8.47 -9.79 4.21
C VAL A 88 7.17 -9.22 3.66
N THR A 89 6.97 -7.90 3.75
CA THR A 89 5.85 -7.19 3.12
C THR A 89 5.84 -7.41 1.61
N ALA A 90 6.99 -7.24 0.93
CA ALA A 90 7.08 -7.46 -0.52
C ALA A 90 6.74 -8.91 -0.89
N THR A 91 7.16 -9.87 -0.07
CA THR A 91 6.82 -11.29 -0.25
C THR A 91 5.33 -11.54 -0.09
N ALA A 92 4.69 -10.93 0.92
CA ALA A 92 3.25 -11.03 1.13
C ALA A 92 2.49 -10.45 -0.08
N ILE A 93 2.84 -9.24 -0.53
CA ILE A 93 2.26 -8.59 -1.72
C ILE A 93 2.38 -9.49 -2.94
N ALA A 94 3.59 -9.99 -3.23
CA ALA A 94 3.82 -10.86 -4.38
C ALA A 94 2.97 -12.14 -4.35
N SER A 95 2.60 -12.63 -3.16
CA SER A 95 1.82 -13.85 -3.01
C SER A 95 0.35 -13.72 -3.44
N PHE A 96 -0.22 -12.52 -3.43
CA PHE A 96 -1.63 -12.29 -3.80
C PHE A 96 -1.81 -11.36 -5.01
N THR A 97 -0.75 -10.68 -5.45
CA THR A 97 -0.74 -9.92 -6.72
C THR A 97 -0.24 -10.75 -7.91
N GLY A 98 0.44 -11.87 -7.64
CA GLY A 98 0.91 -12.78 -8.67
C GLY A 98 -0.22 -13.54 -9.38
N PRO A 99 0.04 -14.11 -10.57
CA PRO A 99 -0.97 -14.84 -11.35
C PRO A 99 -1.37 -16.19 -10.75
N GLN A 100 -0.62 -16.67 -9.75
CA GLN A 100 -0.82 -17.99 -9.15
C GLN A 100 -1.48 -17.86 -7.80
N CYS A 101 -2.68 -18.43 -7.68
CA CYS A 101 -3.36 -18.62 -6.41
C CYS A 101 -2.90 -19.95 -5.78
N THR A 102 -2.48 -19.92 -4.52
CA THR A 102 -2.20 -21.15 -3.77
C THR A 102 -3.49 -21.91 -3.45
N LYS A 103 -3.37 -23.17 -3.04
CA LYS A 103 -4.52 -23.97 -2.60
C LYS A 103 -5.25 -23.31 -1.43
N ASP A 104 -4.51 -22.83 -0.43
CA ASP A 104 -5.08 -22.21 0.76
C ASP A 104 -5.79 -20.89 0.43
N GLN A 105 -5.19 -20.05 -0.43
CA GLN A 105 -5.85 -18.85 -0.95
C GLN A 105 -7.14 -19.20 -1.72
N SER A 106 -7.11 -20.24 -2.55
CA SER A 106 -8.30 -20.67 -3.31
C SER A 106 -9.43 -21.12 -2.38
N MET A 107 -9.10 -21.84 -1.31
CA MET A 107 -10.06 -22.27 -0.29
C MET A 107 -10.62 -21.07 0.49
N ALA A 108 -9.76 -20.11 0.87
CA ALA A 108 -10.18 -18.90 1.56
C ALA A 108 -11.09 -18.01 0.68
N LEU A 109 -10.78 -17.86 -0.60
CA LEU A 109 -11.64 -17.16 -1.57
C LEU A 109 -13.01 -17.84 -1.70
N ALA A 110 -13.05 -19.17 -1.72
CA ALA A 110 -14.30 -19.92 -1.79
C ALA A 110 -15.15 -19.79 -0.51
N ALA A 111 -14.52 -19.67 0.65
CA ALA A 111 -15.20 -19.49 1.93
C ALA A 111 -15.82 -18.09 2.10
N TRP A 112 -15.20 -17.06 1.48
CA TRP A 112 -15.58 -15.66 1.70
C TRP A 112 -17.06 -15.33 1.45
N PRO A 113 -17.69 -15.68 0.31
CA PRO A 113 -19.09 -15.31 0.06
C PRO A 113 -20.07 -15.91 1.08
N SER A 114 -19.81 -17.14 1.53
CA SER A 114 -20.65 -17.80 2.54
C SER A 114 -20.46 -17.16 3.92
N TRP A 115 -19.23 -16.79 4.28
CA TRP A 115 -18.96 -16.09 5.52
C TRP A 115 -19.63 -14.70 5.52
N PHE A 116 -19.38 -13.91 4.47
CA PHE A 116 -19.86 -12.53 4.35
C PHE A 116 -21.39 -12.43 4.40
N SER A 117 -22.11 -13.35 3.74
CA SER A 117 -23.58 -13.36 3.74
C SER A 117 -24.21 -13.88 5.03
N SER A 118 -23.50 -14.70 5.80
CA SER A 118 -24.01 -15.29 7.05
C SER A 118 -23.73 -14.43 8.27
N TRP A 119 -22.66 -13.62 8.26
CA TRP A 119 -22.30 -12.77 9.39
C TRP A 119 -23.35 -11.68 9.64
N LYS A 120 -23.83 -11.57 10.89
CA LYS A 120 -24.91 -10.66 11.28
C LYS A 120 -24.43 -9.37 11.94
N GLY A 121 -23.19 -9.36 12.44
CA GLY A 121 -22.59 -8.21 13.09
C GLY A 121 -21.84 -8.61 14.36
N PRO A 122 -21.37 -7.62 15.13
CA PRO A 122 -20.64 -7.83 16.36
C PRO A 122 -21.40 -8.66 17.41
N GLU A 123 -22.72 -8.63 17.41
CA GLU A 123 -23.60 -9.39 18.30
C GLU A 123 -23.50 -10.91 18.09
N ALA A 124 -22.99 -11.36 16.94
CA ALA A 124 -22.65 -12.76 16.70
C ALA A 124 -21.38 -13.22 17.45
N GLY A 125 -20.75 -12.32 18.22
CA GLY A 125 -19.60 -12.59 19.06
C GLY A 125 -18.26 -12.53 18.34
N VAL A 126 -17.23 -13.13 18.95
CA VAL A 126 -15.85 -13.10 18.46
C VAL A 126 -15.58 -14.15 17.38
N ALA A 127 -16.25 -15.31 17.45
CA ALA A 127 -15.94 -16.44 16.58
C ALA A 127 -16.08 -16.13 15.07
N PRO A 128 -17.12 -15.42 14.60
CA PRO A 128 -17.21 -15.04 13.18
C PRO A 128 -16.07 -14.13 12.73
N ILE A 129 -15.62 -13.20 13.57
CA ILE A 129 -14.48 -12.32 13.24
C ILE A 129 -13.18 -13.10 13.16
N MET A 130 -12.95 -14.05 14.07
CA MET A 130 -11.78 -14.92 13.99
C MET A 130 -11.77 -15.75 12.69
N GLN A 131 -12.93 -16.15 12.18
CA GLN A 131 -13.03 -16.80 10.86
C GLN A 131 -12.68 -15.82 9.72
N ALA A 132 -13.12 -14.56 9.81
CA ALA A 132 -12.74 -13.52 8.84
C ALA A 132 -11.23 -13.28 8.83
N ILE A 133 -10.62 -13.17 10.02
CA ILE A 133 -9.17 -13.05 10.18
C ILE A 133 -8.47 -14.23 9.52
N GLU A 134 -8.94 -15.46 9.71
CA GLU A 134 -8.32 -16.63 9.09
C GLU A 134 -8.45 -16.63 7.55
N ILE A 135 -9.60 -16.19 7.02
CA ILE A 135 -9.75 -15.98 5.57
C ILE A 135 -8.71 -14.96 5.09
N PHE A 136 -8.64 -13.79 5.70
CA PHE A 136 -7.66 -12.76 5.35
C PHE A 136 -6.21 -13.23 5.52
N ASN A 137 -5.94 -14.02 6.55
CA ASN A 137 -4.64 -14.60 6.85
C ASN A 137 -4.11 -15.42 5.68
N HIS A 138 -4.95 -16.30 5.13
CA HIS A 138 -4.60 -17.10 3.97
C HIS A 138 -4.50 -16.27 2.69
N LEU A 139 -5.39 -15.29 2.51
CA LEU A 139 -5.41 -14.47 1.30
C LEU A 139 -4.20 -13.55 1.20
N PHE A 140 -3.90 -12.80 2.26
CA PHE A 140 -3.02 -11.64 2.19
C PHE A 140 -1.76 -11.76 3.05
N PHE A 141 -1.79 -12.62 4.08
CA PHE A 141 -0.78 -12.61 5.15
C PHE A 141 -0.02 -13.95 5.29
N LEU A 142 0.07 -14.72 4.21
CA LEU A 142 0.88 -15.94 4.10
C LEU A 142 0.57 -17.02 5.17
N GLY A 143 -0.64 -17.00 5.75
CA GLY A 143 -1.00 -17.91 6.85
C GLY A 143 -0.22 -17.65 8.15
N LYS A 144 0.23 -16.41 8.40
CA LYS A 144 1.09 -16.05 9.55
C LYS A 144 0.36 -15.48 10.76
N LEU A 145 -0.92 -15.13 10.63
CA LEU A 145 -1.78 -14.63 11.69
C LEU A 145 -2.47 -15.77 12.49
N GLN A 146 -1.78 -16.90 12.72
CA GLN A 146 -2.37 -18.08 13.39
C GLN A 146 -2.54 -17.89 14.91
N ASN A 147 -1.72 -17.04 15.52
CA ASN A 147 -1.69 -16.83 16.97
C ASN A 147 -2.28 -15.47 17.37
N MET A 148 -3.35 -15.06 16.69
CA MET A 148 -4.04 -13.82 16.99
C MET A 148 -5.16 -14.03 18.00
N HIS A 149 -5.37 -13.01 18.83
CA HIS A 149 -6.55 -12.87 19.66
C HIS A 149 -7.37 -11.67 19.17
N PHE A 150 -8.68 -11.74 19.35
CA PHE A 150 -9.59 -10.66 19.00
C PHE A 150 -10.50 -10.32 20.17
N LEU A 151 -10.78 -9.03 20.35
CA LEU A 151 -11.68 -8.51 21.37
C LEU A 151 -12.54 -7.36 20.83
N TRP A 152 -13.84 -7.41 21.12
CA TRP A 152 -14.71 -6.25 21.01
C TRP A 152 -14.57 -5.34 22.24
N ARG A 153 -14.44 -4.04 22.04
CA ARG A 153 -14.43 -3.04 23.11
C ARG A 153 -15.24 -1.82 22.71
N GLU A 154 -16.33 -1.58 23.41
CA GLU A 154 -17.18 -0.41 23.17
C GLU A 154 -16.52 0.90 23.61
N GLY A 155 -16.74 1.95 22.83
CA GLY A 155 -16.36 3.31 23.15
C GLY A 155 -14.86 3.57 23.04
N LEU A 156 -14.16 2.88 22.14
CA LEU A 156 -12.74 3.15 21.86
C LEU A 156 -12.52 4.61 21.48
N ARG A 157 -13.38 5.15 20.61
CA ARG A 157 -13.32 6.55 20.19
C ARG A 157 -13.52 7.54 21.32
N ALA A 158 -14.53 7.30 22.16
CA ALA A 158 -14.94 8.22 23.22
C ALA A 158 -13.91 8.32 24.35
N ARG A 159 -13.18 7.23 24.61
CA ARG A 159 -12.19 7.19 25.69
C ARG A 159 -10.95 8.02 25.40
N GLY A 160 -10.64 8.27 24.12
CA GLY A 160 -9.41 8.97 23.73
C GLY A 160 -8.19 8.37 24.44
N ASP A 161 -8.19 7.04 24.66
CA ASP A 161 -7.24 6.37 25.54
C ASP A 161 -5.83 6.70 25.06
N ALA A 162 -5.06 7.38 25.92
CA ALA A 162 -3.72 7.89 25.62
C ALA A 162 -2.72 6.77 25.24
N LEU A 163 -3.09 5.50 25.43
CA LEU A 163 -2.26 4.32 25.22
C LEU A 163 -2.24 3.80 23.77
N THR A 164 -3.24 4.11 22.93
CA THR A 164 -3.42 3.38 21.65
C THR A 164 -3.83 4.27 20.48
N SER A 165 -2.98 5.22 20.09
CA SER A 165 -3.08 5.89 18.79
C SER A 165 -4.06 7.08 18.71
N GLY A 166 -4.14 7.87 19.78
CA GLY A 166 -4.81 9.17 19.77
C GLY A 166 -6.34 9.10 19.72
N PRO A 167 -7.03 10.26 19.81
CA PRO A 167 -8.49 10.31 19.83
C PRO A 167 -9.09 9.81 18.49
N GLY A 168 -10.10 8.95 18.57
CA GLY A 168 -10.97 8.62 17.43
C GLY A 168 -10.58 7.38 16.60
N THR A 169 -9.97 6.36 17.21
CA THR A 169 -9.72 5.07 16.53
C THR A 169 -10.89 4.09 16.70
N ASP A 170 -11.20 3.34 15.63
CA ASP A 170 -12.19 2.26 15.62
C ASP A 170 -11.59 0.89 15.97
N GLY A 171 -10.27 0.84 16.12
CA GLY A 171 -9.52 -0.36 16.48
C GLY A 171 -8.06 -0.06 16.74
N TYR A 172 -7.37 -1.05 17.29
CA TYR A 172 -5.92 -1.06 17.41
C TYR A 172 -5.38 -2.49 17.49
N THR A 173 -4.10 -2.60 17.16
CA THR A 173 -3.32 -3.82 17.27
C THR A 173 -2.27 -3.67 18.37
N GLN A 174 -2.14 -4.70 19.20
CA GLN A 174 -1.16 -4.75 20.27
C GLN A 174 -0.43 -6.09 20.30
N ARG A 175 0.89 -6.06 20.28
CA ARG A 175 1.70 -7.26 20.56
C ARG A 175 1.68 -7.59 22.05
N VAL A 176 1.17 -8.77 22.40
CA VAL A 176 1.09 -9.28 23.77
C VAL A 176 2.36 -10.08 24.12
N SER A 177 2.93 -10.79 23.15
CA SER A 177 4.18 -11.52 23.29
C SER A 177 4.91 -11.64 21.96
N ASN A 178 6.08 -12.26 21.92
CA ASN A 178 6.82 -12.47 20.67
C ASN A 178 6.02 -13.24 19.60
N GLN A 179 4.97 -13.96 19.96
CA GLN A 179 4.18 -14.74 19.00
C GLN A 179 2.68 -14.47 19.08
N GLN A 180 2.24 -13.59 19.98
CA GLN A 180 0.82 -13.29 20.18
C GLN A 180 0.56 -11.80 19.94
N ILE A 181 -0.45 -11.55 19.12
CA ILE A 181 -0.98 -10.21 18.86
C ILE A 181 -2.46 -10.23 19.26
N LEU A 182 -2.91 -9.12 19.82
CA LEU A 182 -4.29 -8.82 20.13
C LEU A 182 -4.78 -7.73 19.17
N ILE A 183 -5.88 -8.00 18.48
CA ILE A 183 -6.65 -6.99 17.75
C ILE A 183 -7.85 -6.61 18.61
N VAL A 184 -8.05 -5.32 18.83
CA VAL A 184 -9.20 -4.78 19.56
C VAL A 184 -9.95 -3.85 18.62
N MET A 185 -11.28 -3.99 18.55
CA MET A 185 -12.12 -3.14 17.70
C MET A 185 -13.36 -2.65 18.44
N ASP A 186 -13.86 -1.50 18.02
CA ASP A 186 -15.15 -0.97 18.45
C ASP A 186 -16.27 -1.68 17.65
N PRO A 187 -17.27 -2.29 18.30
CA PRO A 187 -18.41 -2.86 17.58
C PRO A 187 -19.25 -1.80 16.85
N GLU A 188 -19.16 -0.53 17.24
CA GLU A 188 -19.94 0.58 16.66
C GLU A 188 -19.01 1.64 16.04
N PRO A 189 -18.39 1.36 14.87
CA PRO A 189 -17.55 2.36 14.22
C PRO A 189 -18.39 3.56 13.76
N ASP A 190 -17.81 4.75 13.80
CA ASP A 190 -18.50 5.96 13.33
C ASP A 190 -18.56 5.94 11.79
N PHE A 191 -19.76 5.73 11.29
CA PHE A 191 -19.98 5.46 9.88
C PHE A 191 -19.78 6.70 9.02
N THR A 192 -19.12 6.50 7.88
CA THR A 192 -19.14 7.50 6.82
C THR A 192 -20.29 7.21 5.87
N PHE A 193 -21.08 8.24 5.51
CA PHE A 193 -22.36 8.12 4.76
C PHE A 193 -22.32 7.37 3.41
N ASP A 194 -21.15 7.01 2.90
CA ASP A 194 -20.98 6.47 1.55
C ASP A 194 -20.65 4.95 1.54
N ARG A 195 -20.59 4.27 2.69
CA ARG A 195 -20.26 2.84 2.81
C ARG A 195 -21.23 2.09 3.72
N THR A 196 -21.31 0.77 3.52
CA THR A 196 -22.08 -0.06 4.46
C THR A 196 -21.32 -0.16 5.78
N TRP A 197 -22.06 -0.34 6.87
CA TRP A 197 -21.47 -0.55 8.19
C TRP A 197 -20.52 -1.76 8.22
N GLN A 198 -20.82 -2.79 7.43
CA GLN A 198 -20.01 -4.00 7.28
C GLN A 198 -18.68 -3.69 6.58
N ASP A 199 -18.71 -2.90 5.51
CA ASP A 199 -17.49 -2.49 4.79
C ASP A 199 -16.60 -1.64 5.70
N ASP A 200 -17.16 -0.72 6.49
CA ASP A 200 -16.41 0.10 7.44
C ASP A 200 -15.72 -0.76 8.50
N LEU A 201 -16.46 -1.69 9.11
CA LEU A 201 -15.91 -2.59 10.12
C LEU A 201 -14.84 -3.53 9.54
N LEU A 202 -15.08 -4.12 8.37
CA LEU A 202 -14.10 -4.99 7.70
C LEU A 202 -12.87 -4.22 7.19
N SER A 203 -13.04 -2.94 6.86
CA SER A 203 -11.91 -2.04 6.56
C SER A 203 -11.00 -1.90 7.78
N THR A 204 -11.58 -1.63 8.96
CA THR A 204 -10.83 -1.54 10.21
C THR A 204 -10.17 -2.86 10.55
N LEU A 205 -10.86 -4.00 10.40
CA LEU A 205 -10.27 -5.31 10.65
C LEU A 205 -9.06 -5.60 9.74
N LEU A 206 -9.16 -5.31 8.44
CA LEU A 206 -8.05 -5.47 7.50
C LEU A 206 -6.89 -4.51 7.80
N HIS A 207 -7.19 -3.28 8.23
CA HIS A 207 -6.19 -2.30 8.68
C HIS A 207 -5.39 -2.87 9.85
N GLU A 208 -6.07 -3.39 10.87
CA GLU A 208 -5.42 -4.00 12.04
C GLU A 208 -4.68 -5.29 11.69
N CYS A 209 -5.19 -6.11 10.77
CA CYS A 209 -4.44 -7.27 10.27
C CYS A 209 -3.11 -6.88 9.58
N CYS A 210 -3.06 -5.73 8.89
CA CYS A 210 -1.81 -5.21 8.31
C CYS A 210 -0.79 -4.86 9.41
N HIS A 211 -1.23 -4.18 10.47
CA HIS A 211 -0.40 -3.93 11.66
C HIS A 211 0.06 -5.23 12.29
N ALA A 212 -0.86 -6.17 12.53
CA ALA A 212 -0.56 -7.45 13.16
C ALA A 212 0.50 -8.25 12.37
N PHE A 213 0.38 -8.27 11.04
CA PHE A 213 1.35 -8.96 10.20
C PHE A 213 2.73 -8.34 10.29
N ILE A 214 2.83 -7.01 10.22
CA ILE A 214 4.11 -6.28 10.34
C ILE A 214 4.71 -6.47 11.74
N ASP A 215 3.87 -6.41 12.76
CA ASP A 215 4.25 -6.57 14.16
C ASP A 215 4.92 -7.91 14.46
N LEU A 216 4.60 -8.97 13.70
CA LEU A 216 5.27 -10.27 13.86
C LEU A 216 6.76 -10.21 13.50
N TYR A 217 7.15 -9.33 12.57
CA TYR A 217 8.51 -9.28 12.00
C TYR A 217 9.34 -8.09 12.46
N ARG A 218 8.76 -7.18 13.24
CA ARG A 218 9.52 -6.10 13.85
C ARG A 218 10.27 -6.54 15.10
N CYS A 219 11.39 -5.88 15.36
CA CYS A 219 12.17 -6.06 16.57
C CYS A 219 11.70 -5.10 17.65
N HIS A 220 11.25 -5.63 18.79
CA HIS A 220 10.82 -4.81 19.94
C HIS A 220 11.94 -4.52 20.94
N LYS A 221 13.04 -5.29 20.91
CA LYS A 221 14.08 -5.21 21.94
C LYS A 221 15.06 -4.06 21.74
N HIS A 222 15.02 -3.41 20.58
CA HIS A 222 15.98 -2.40 20.21
C HIS A 222 15.25 -1.15 19.73
N GLU A 223 14.79 -0.35 20.70
CA GLU A 223 14.50 1.06 20.45
C GLU A 223 15.73 1.70 19.80
N GLY A 224 15.68 1.91 18.47
CA GLY A 224 16.77 2.50 17.71
C GLY A 224 17.45 1.61 16.68
N HIS A 225 17.08 0.33 16.51
CA HIS A 225 17.63 -0.43 15.38
C HIS A 225 17.13 0.18 14.06
N HIS A 226 18.07 0.67 13.24
CA HIS A 226 17.74 1.45 12.02
C HIS A 226 16.82 0.70 11.07
N ALA A 227 16.93 -0.63 10.98
CA ALA A 227 16.06 -1.45 10.15
C ALA A 227 14.59 -1.50 10.63
N CYS A 228 14.33 -1.23 11.91
CA CYS A 228 12.98 -1.14 12.50
C CYS A 228 12.40 0.29 12.44
N ARG A 229 13.16 1.29 11.98
CA ARG A 229 12.61 2.64 11.75
C ARG A 229 11.58 2.70 10.62
N ASN A 230 11.42 1.63 9.86
CA ASN A 230 10.47 1.52 8.75
C ASN A 230 8.99 1.38 9.18
N GLU A 231 8.72 1.43 10.49
CA GLU A 231 7.37 1.43 11.07
C GLU A 231 6.70 2.79 11.07
N GLY A 232 7.46 3.86 10.80
CA GLY A 232 6.94 5.21 10.95
C GLY A 232 6.70 5.58 12.41
N LYS A 233 6.48 6.87 12.68
CA LYS A 233 6.17 7.40 14.01
C LYS A 233 4.73 7.15 14.43
N THR A 234 3.84 6.94 13.46
CA THR A 234 2.41 6.68 13.70
C THR A 234 2.06 5.20 13.63
N GLY A 235 3.04 4.31 13.41
CA GLY A 235 2.81 2.90 13.10
C GLY A 235 2.50 2.62 11.62
N HIS A 236 2.37 3.67 10.79
CA HIS A 236 2.09 3.57 9.37
C HIS A 236 3.34 3.88 8.54
N GLY A 237 4.43 3.15 8.73
CA GLY A 237 5.65 3.37 7.95
C GLY A 237 5.57 2.81 6.52
N ALA A 238 6.69 2.85 5.80
CA ALA A 238 6.76 2.39 4.41
C ALA A 238 6.24 0.96 4.21
N ALA A 239 6.60 0.04 5.11
CA ALA A 239 6.12 -1.34 5.03
C ALA A 239 4.59 -1.44 5.16
N TRP A 240 4.00 -0.66 6.07
CA TRP A 240 2.57 -0.63 6.25
C TRP A 240 1.87 -0.02 5.03
N PHE A 241 2.38 1.11 4.51
CA PHE A 241 1.80 1.74 3.32
C PHE A 241 1.78 0.83 2.11
N HIS A 242 2.90 0.15 1.83
CA HIS A 242 2.97 -0.79 0.70
C HIS A 242 1.98 -1.93 0.88
N LEU A 243 1.96 -2.54 2.06
CA LEU A 243 1.05 -3.67 2.34
C LEU A 243 -0.41 -3.23 2.22
N ALA A 244 -0.82 -2.21 2.98
CA ALA A 244 -2.19 -1.76 3.05
C ALA A 244 -2.72 -1.26 1.69
N SER A 245 -1.88 -0.61 0.87
CA SER A 245 -2.29 -0.19 -0.48
C SER A 245 -2.66 -1.39 -1.35
N GLU A 246 -1.82 -2.42 -1.35
CA GLU A 246 -2.03 -3.62 -2.18
C GLU A 246 -3.16 -4.49 -1.63
N VAL A 247 -3.29 -4.61 -0.30
CA VAL A 247 -4.43 -5.29 0.32
C VAL A 247 -5.73 -4.58 -0.02
N LYS A 248 -5.78 -3.24 -0.02
CA LYS A 248 -6.98 -2.47 -0.45
C LYS A 248 -7.38 -2.82 -1.89
N VAL A 249 -6.42 -2.82 -2.81
CA VAL A 249 -6.67 -3.16 -4.22
C VAL A 249 -7.15 -4.61 -4.37
N ALA A 250 -6.47 -5.55 -3.71
CA ALA A 250 -6.80 -6.97 -3.75
C ALA A 250 -8.15 -7.31 -3.10
N ALA A 251 -8.50 -6.64 -1.99
CA ALA A 251 -9.79 -6.80 -1.33
C ALA A 251 -10.94 -6.36 -2.25
N ARG A 252 -10.77 -5.24 -2.96
CA ARG A 252 -11.76 -4.78 -3.94
C ARG A 252 -11.91 -5.77 -5.10
N SER A 253 -10.80 -6.24 -5.67
CA SER A 253 -10.83 -7.11 -6.85
C SER A 253 -11.29 -8.54 -6.54
N HIS A 254 -10.83 -9.12 -5.44
CA HIS A 254 -11.08 -10.53 -5.11
C HIS A 254 -12.30 -10.74 -4.22
N LEU A 255 -12.55 -9.81 -3.28
CA LEU A 255 -13.60 -9.97 -2.26
C LEU A 255 -14.83 -9.10 -2.53
N ARG A 256 -14.76 -8.20 -3.53
CA ARG A 256 -15.75 -7.14 -3.78
C ARG A 256 -16.01 -6.28 -2.55
N LEU A 257 -14.98 -6.13 -1.71
CA LEU A 257 -15.02 -5.36 -0.47
C LEU A 257 -14.43 -3.97 -0.75
N ASP A 258 -15.22 -2.89 -0.55
CA ASP A 258 -14.70 -1.51 -0.68
C ASP A 258 -13.97 -1.07 0.59
N ALA A 259 -12.85 -1.75 0.88
CA ALA A 259 -12.06 -1.50 2.07
C ALA A 259 -11.33 -0.15 2.00
N GLU A 260 -11.56 0.74 2.97
CA GLU A 260 -10.75 1.95 3.16
C GLU A 260 -9.83 1.73 4.36
N LEU A 261 -8.60 1.30 4.08
CA LEU A 261 -7.61 1.06 5.13
C LEU A 261 -7.01 2.37 5.66
N GLY A 262 -7.49 3.54 5.25
CA GLY A 262 -6.98 4.83 5.71
C GLY A 262 -5.55 5.12 5.24
N VAL A 263 -5.10 4.55 4.12
CA VAL A 263 -3.73 4.70 3.62
C VAL A 263 -3.38 6.18 3.44
N LEU A 264 -4.23 6.93 2.74
CA LEU A 264 -4.03 8.36 2.49
C LEU A 264 -3.95 9.19 3.77
N THR A 265 -4.91 8.99 4.69
CA THR A 265 -4.94 9.71 5.96
C THR A 265 -3.70 9.38 6.81
N SER A 266 -3.23 8.14 6.75
CA SER A 266 -2.05 7.68 7.46
C SER A 266 -0.77 8.27 6.87
N VAL A 267 -0.65 8.36 5.53
CA VAL A 267 0.47 9.04 4.87
C VAL A 267 0.57 10.49 5.34
N VAL A 268 -0.55 11.23 5.33
CA VAL A 268 -0.56 12.62 5.81
C VAL A 268 -0.18 12.72 7.28
N GLY A 269 -0.69 11.82 8.13
CA GLY A 269 -0.37 11.76 9.56
C GLY A 269 1.11 11.50 9.80
N GLU A 270 1.67 10.49 9.13
CA GLU A 270 3.07 10.11 9.23
C GLU A 270 3.99 11.25 8.81
N CYS A 271 3.66 11.98 7.75
CA CYS A 271 4.50 13.08 7.27
C CYS A 271 4.51 14.27 8.22
N ARG A 272 3.41 14.54 8.92
CA ARG A 272 3.37 15.54 10.00
C ARG A 272 4.28 15.16 11.16
N CYS A 273 4.32 13.88 11.49
CA CYS A 273 5.15 13.39 12.58
C CYS A 273 6.62 13.27 12.14
N ASN A 274 6.88 12.95 10.88
CA ASN A 274 8.18 12.54 10.36
C ASN A 274 8.55 13.27 9.05
N PRO A 275 9.09 14.51 9.14
CA PRO A 275 9.42 15.31 7.96
C PRO A 275 10.59 14.74 7.13
N SER A 276 11.23 13.64 7.58
CA SER A 276 12.34 13.01 6.86
C SER A 276 11.90 11.98 5.80
N ILE A 277 10.61 11.86 5.48
CA ILE A 277 10.17 11.02 4.35
C ILE A 277 10.72 11.62 3.05
N SER A 278 11.41 10.80 2.26
CA SER A 278 12.05 11.29 1.04
C SER A 278 11.02 11.64 -0.04
N ALA A 279 11.35 12.58 -0.93
CA ALA A 279 10.49 12.92 -2.07
C ALA A 279 10.21 11.70 -2.98
N SER A 280 11.16 10.77 -3.09
CA SER A 280 10.97 9.53 -3.84
C SER A 280 9.95 8.59 -3.19
N ASP A 281 9.90 8.52 -1.86
CA ASP A 281 8.87 7.72 -1.17
C ASP A 281 7.49 8.33 -1.42
N TRP A 282 7.41 9.66 -1.45
CA TRP A 282 6.21 10.40 -1.77
C TRP A 282 5.68 10.18 -3.18
N GLU A 283 6.52 10.33 -4.20
CA GLU A 283 6.15 10.06 -5.59
C GLU A 283 5.63 8.62 -5.74
N HIS A 284 6.27 7.69 -5.05
CA HIS A 284 5.85 6.29 -5.03
C HIS A 284 4.46 6.10 -4.42
N PHE A 285 4.13 6.79 -3.32
CA PHE A 285 2.79 6.76 -2.74
C PHE A 285 1.77 7.44 -3.66
N GLU A 286 2.11 8.61 -4.20
CA GLU A 286 1.22 9.41 -5.03
C GLU A 286 0.75 8.66 -6.29
N MET A 287 1.65 7.92 -6.95
CA MET A 287 1.34 7.16 -8.17
C MET A 287 0.31 6.04 -7.94
N ARG A 288 0.12 5.60 -6.69
CA ARG A 288 -0.79 4.48 -6.36
C ARG A 288 -2.22 4.92 -6.05
N PHE A 289 -2.44 6.22 -5.85
CA PHE A 289 -3.77 6.73 -5.57
C PHE A 289 -4.49 7.12 -6.85
N SER A 290 -5.69 6.57 -7.05
CA SER A 290 -6.54 6.98 -8.15
C SER A 290 -6.95 8.45 -7.99
N ALA A 291 -7.39 9.10 -9.08
CA ALA A 291 -7.96 10.44 -9.00
C ALA A 291 -9.13 10.50 -8.00
N GLN A 292 -9.93 9.43 -7.92
CA GLN A 292 -11.03 9.32 -6.97
C GLN A 292 -10.55 9.24 -5.51
N ASP A 293 -9.45 8.51 -5.24
CA ASP A 293 -8.83 8.46 -3.92
C ASP A 293 -8.32 9.85 -3.51
N LYS A 294 -7.65 10.54 -4.44
CA LYS A 294 -7.17 11.92 -4.24
C LYS A 294 -8.34 12.88 -3.94
N ASP A 295 -9.42 12.84 -4.72
CA ASP A 295 -10.62 13.66 -4.48
C ASP A 295 -11.31 13.34 -3.15
N ARG A 296 -11.42 12.05 -2.81
CA ARG A 296 -11.97 11.59 -1.52
C ARG A 296 -11.13 12.14 -0.36
N MET A 297 -9.80 12.10 -0.48
CA MET A 297 -8.87 12.69 0.47
C MET A 297 -9.11 14.18 0.64
N VAL A 298 -9.22 14.94 -0.46
CA VAL A 298 -9.52 16.39 -0.40
C VAL A 298 -10.83 16.64 0.34
N ARG A 299 -11.89 15.86 0.07
CA ARG A 299 -13.18 15.99 0.76
C ARG A 299 -13.10 15.64 2.24
N GLN A 300 -12.39 14.57 2.60
CA GLN A 300 -12.20 14.18 4.00
C GLN A 300 -11.39 15.22 4.78
N MET A 301 -10.32 15.76 4.18
CA MET A 301 -9.54 16.85 4.78
C MET A 301 -10.39 18.10 4.99
N LYS A 302 -11.24 18.46 4.01
CA LYS A 302 -12.20 19.57 4.13
C LYS A 302 -13.25 19.34 5.22
N ARG A 303 -13.69 18.09 5.43
CA ARG A 303 -14.68 17.73 6.46
C ARG A 303 -14.10 17.71 7.87
N LYS A 304 -12.85 17.25 8.05
CA LYS A 304 -12.22 17.09 9.37
C LYS A 304 -11.72 18.40 10.01
N ARG A 305 -11.81 19.58 9.37
CA ARG A 305 -11.46 20.86 10.01
C ARG A 305 -12.32 22.05 9.60
N SER A 306 -12.59 22.87 10.61
CA SER A 306 -13.26 24.18 10.60
C SER A 306 -12.35 25.35 10.17
N ASN A 307 -11.15 25.14 9.62
CA ASN A 307 -10.32 26.23 9.08
C ASN A 307 -9.36 25.77 7.96
N PRO A 308 -9.62 26.14 6.69
CA PRO A 308 -8.78 25.82 5.52
C PRO A 308 -7.35 26.39 5.54
N ASP A 309 -7.10 27.49 6.25
CA ASP A 309 -5.82 28.24 6.20
C ASP A 309 -4.66 27.50 6.89
N GLU A 310 -4.98 26.60 7.83
CA GLU A 310 -3.99 25.83 8.59
C GLU A 310 -3.33 24.74 7.73
N LEU A 311 -4.10 24.13 6.81
CA LEU A 311 -3.54 23.20 5.82
C LEU A 311 -2.61 23.95 4.86
N LEU A 312 -3.03 25.12 4.36
CA LEU A 312 -2.20 25.91 3.45
C LEU A 312 -0.89 26.34 4.12
N THR A 313 -0.92 26.69 5.40
CA THR A 313 0.25 27.08 6.19
C THR A 313 1.21 25.91 6.45
N ILE A 314 0.68 24.73 6.83
CA ILE A 314 1.48 23.49 6.96
C ILE A 314 2.07 23.10 5.59
N TYR A 315 1.32 23.28 4.51
CA TYR A 315 1.78 23.07 3.13
C TYR A 315 2.62 24.23 2.56
N GLN A 316 2.85 25.29 3.32
CA GLN A 316 3.72 26.41 2.94
C GLN A 316 5.05 26.38 3.68
N GLN A 317 5.12 25.68 4.80
CA GLN A 317 6.32 25.60 5.65
C GLN A 317 7.29 24.46 5.26
N ASP A 318 6.91 23.52 4.39
CA ASP A 318 7.77 22.39 4.00
C ASP A 318 7.95 22.27 2.47
N SER A 319 8.98 22.91 1.91
CA SER A 319 9.00 23.30 0.50
C SER A 319 9.21 22.19 -0.54
N ARG A 320 9.33 20.91 -0.15
CA ARG A 320 9.62 19.81 -1.10
C ARG A 320 8.52 18.74 -1.19
N ALA A 321 7.87 18.37 -0.08
CA ALA A 321 6.68 17.52 -0.13
C ALA A 321 5.43 18.28 -0.64
N CYS A 322 5.47 19.61 -0.58
CA CYS A 322 4.32 20.46 -0.86
C CYS A 322 4.00 20.65 -2.34
N ASP A 323 4.94 20.47 -3.27
CA ASP A 323 4.63 20.73 -4.69
C ASP A 323 3.74 19.64 -5.30
N SER A 324 3.95 18.37 -4.96
CA SER A 324 3.03 17.27 -5.31
C SER A 324 1.65 17.45 -4.68
N ILE A 325 1.59 17.81 -3.39
CA ILE A 325 0.31 17.96 -2.68
C ILE A 325 -0.42 19.23 -3.12
N ARG A 326 0.28 20.33 -3.43
CA ARG A 326 -0.32 21.54 -4.03
C ARG A 326 -0.94 21.25 -5.39
N ARG A 327 -0.31 20.41 -6.22
CA ARG A 327 -0.90 19.98 -7.51
C ARG A 327 -2.19 19.17 -7.31
N ILE A 328 -2.29 18.40 -6.23
CA ILE A 328 -3.51 17.66 -5.87
C ILE A 328 -4.61 18.60 -5.33
N LEU A 329 -4.23 19.64 -4.57
CA LEU A 329 -5.19 20.51 -3.86
C LEU A 329 -5.62 21.77 -4.65
N ASP A 330 -4.87 22.20 -5.67
CA ASP A 330 -5.20 23.35 -6.53
C ASP A 330 -5.34 22.93 -8.01
N PRO A 331 -6.50 22.38 -8.42
CA PRO A 331 -6.74 21.92 -9.79
C PRO A 331 -6.77 23.05 -10.84
N ARG A 332 -6.67 24.31 -10.43
CA ARG A 332 -6.63 25.48 -11.35
C ARG A 332 -5.25 25.73 -11.94
N LYS A 333 -4.20 25.08 -11.44
CA LYS A 333 -2.86 25.10 -12.05
C LYS A 333 -2.68 23.85 -12.90
N GLY A 334 -3.09 23.94 -14.18
CA GLY A 334 -2.97 22.86 -15.15
C GLY A 334 -1.53 22.36 -15.34
N TRP A 335 -1.40 21.13 -15.84
CA TRP A 335 -0.17 20.38 -16.08
C TRP A 335 0.68 20.92 -17.25
N ASN A 336 0.99 22.22 -17.27
CA ASN A 336 1.87 22.80 -18.29
C ASN A 336 3.06 23.49 -17.62
N SER A 337 4.11 22.71 -17.38
CA SER A 337 5.50 23.18 -17.26
C SER A 337 6.46 22.05 -17.60
#